data_AF-A0A8I1I749-F1
#
_entry.id   AF-A0A8I1I749-F1
#
_cell.length_a   1.000
_cell.length_b   1.000
_cell.length_c   1.000
_cell.angle_alpha   90.00
_cell.angle_beta   90.00
_cell.angle_gamma   90.00
#
_symmetry.space_group_name_H-M   'P 1'
#
loop_
_entity.id
_entity.type
_entity.pdbx_description
1 polymer ?
#
loop_
_entity_poly.entity_id
_entity_poly.type
_entity_poly.pdbx_seq_one_letter_code
_entity_poly.pdbx_strand_id
1 'polypeptide(L)'
;MHISDPLAEGVLLPEGEAINIPPDLKIKQTFALGCPLAIEALWERLGLKKALNDIEQATGSQVPYERALLAMVANRLCDPESKLGVWDRWLSTVYLPSCASLRLRHMYEAMDLLHDNIDTIC
;
A
#
# COMPACT_ATOMS: atom_id res chain seq x y z
N MET A 1 -20.86 -12.99 -37.21
CA MET A 1 -20.05 -12.46 -36.10
C MET A 1 -20.96 -11.53 -35.33
N HIS A 2 -21.53 -12.02 -34.22
CA HIS A 2 -22.54 -11.28 -33.46
C HIS A 2 -21.80 -10.38 -32.47
N ILE A 3 -21.86 -9.06 -32.68
CA ILE A 3 -21.30 -8.07 -31.75
C ILE A 3 -22.46 -7.62 -30.89
N SER A 4 -22.41 -7.95 -29.59
CA SER A 4 -23.40 -7.51 -28.61
C SER A 4 -22.94 -6.19 -28.01
N ASP A 5 -23.72 -5.14 -28.23
CA ASP A 5 -23.55 -3.81 -27.66
C ASP A 5 -23.98 -3.83 -26.17
N PRO A 6 -23.07 -3.50 -25.23
CA PRO A 6 -23.38 -3.51 -23.79
C PRO A 6 -24.29 -2.36 -23.33
N LEU A 7 -24.68 -1.43 -24.22
CA LEU A 7 -25.61 -0.33 -23.92
C LEU A 7 -26.99 -0.51 -24.56
N ALA A 8 -27.25 -1.63 -25.24
CA ALA A 8 -28.60 -1.95 -25.72
C ALA A 8 -29.50 -2.24 -24.51
N GLU A 9 -30.40 -1.31 -24.20
CA GLU A 9 -31.43 -1.45 -23.17
C GLU A 9 -32.18 -2.77 -23.36
N GLY A 10 -32.12 -3.65 -22.36
CA GLY A 10 -32.91 -4.88 -22.32
C GLY A 10 -32.14 -6.21 -22.34
N VAL A 11 -30.84 -6.25 -22.07
CA VAL A 11 -30.17 -7.51 -21.74
C VAL A 11 -30.57 -7.92 -20.31
N LEU A 12 -31.58 -8.78 -20.20
CA LEU A 12 -31.79 -9.63 -19.03
C LEU A 12 -30.54 -10.49 -18.88
N LEU A 13 -29.62 -10.06 -18.02
CA LEU A 13 -28.56 -10.92 -17.51
C LEU A 13 -29.25 -12.18 -16.96
N PRO A 14 -28.77 -13.40 -17.29
CA PRO A 14 -29.29 -14.60 -16.64
C PRO A 14 -29.21 -14.34 -15.14
N GLU A 15 -30.34 -14.50 -14.44
CA GLU A 15 -30.47 -14.26 -13.01
C GLU A 15 -29.33 -15.00 -12.32
N GLY A 16 -28.26 -14.23 -12.03
CA GLY A 16 -27.07 -14.75 -11.40
C GLY A 16 -27.53 -15.33 -10.10
N GLU A 17 -27.28 -16.63 -9.94
CA GLU A 17 -27.47 -17.42 -8.72
C GLU A 17 -27.45 -16.48 -7.51
N ALA A 18 -28.65 -16.16 -6.99
CA ALA A 18 -28.80 -15.07 -6.04
C ALA A 18 -27.89 -15.38 -4.85
N ILE A 19 -26.79 -14.63 -4.75
CA ILE A 19 -25.84 -14.79 -3.66
C ILE A 19 -26.66 -14.55 -2.41
N ASN A 20 -26.88 -15.60 -1.62
CA ASN A 20 -27.73 -15.55 -0.44
C ASN A 20 -26.96 -14.80 0.66
N ILE A 21 -26.92 -13.48 0.53
CA ILE A 21 -26.24 -12.56 1.44
C ILE A 21 -27.10 -12.47 2.70
N PRO A 22 -26.56 -12.82 3.89
CA PRO A 22 -27.28 -12.69 5.14
C PRO A 22 -27.80 -11.25 5.32
N PRO A 23 -29.02 -11.06 5.82
CA PRO A 23 -29.62 -9.73 5.98
C PRO A 23 -28.86 -8.85 6.99
N ASP A 24 -27.99 -9.43 7.80
CA ASP A 24 -27.14 -8.75 8.79
C ASP A 24 -25.70 -8.49 8.30
N LEU A 25 -25.38 -8.78 7.02
CA LEU A 25 -24.07 -8.46 6.46
C LEU A 25 -23.82 -6.94 6.50
N LYS A 26 -22.74 -6.54 7.17
CA LYS A 26 -22.30 -5.14 7.25
C LYS A 26 -20.86 -5.01 6.79
N ILE A 27 -20.62 -4.06 5.90
CA ILE A 27 -19.26 -3.62 5.58
C ILE A 27 -18.74 -2.87 6.80
N LYS A 28 -17.65 -3.37 7.40
CA LYS A 28 -17.01 -2.70 8.53
C LYS A 28 -16.12 -1.56 8.07
N GLN A 29 -15.31 -1.80 7.04
CA GLN A 29 -14.29 -0.88 6.55
C GLN A 29 -14.02 -1.15 5.06
N THR A 30 -13.57 -0.12 4.36
CA THR A 30 -13.13 -0.16 2.96
C THR A 30 -11.79 0.55 2.86
N PHE A 31 -10.87 0.01 2.07
CA PHE A 31 -9.53 0.55 1.90
C PHE A 31 -9.15 0.62 0.42
N ALA A 32 -8.33 1.61 0.06
CA ALA A 32 -7.69 1.63 -1.25
C ALA A 32 -6.57 0.57 -1.32
N LEU A 33 -6.68 -0.36 -2.28
CA LEU A 33 -5.72 -1.46 -2.47
C LEU A 33 -4.89 -1.32 -3.75
N GLY A 34 -5.49 -0.83 -4.85
CA GLY A 34 -4.91 -0.91 -6.19
C GLY A 34 -3.51 -0.30 -6.30
N CYS A 35 -3.37 1.01 -6.05
CA CYS A 35 -2.08 1.68 -6.14
C CYS A 35 -1.07 1.17 -5.09
N PRO A 36 -1.41 1.04 -3.79
CA PRO A 36 -0.48 0.47 -2.80
C PRO A 36 0.06 -0.91 -3.17
N LEU A 37 -0.80 -1.80 -3.69
CA LEU A 37 -0.40 -3.14 -4.14
C LEU A 37 0.59 -3.09 -5.30
N ALA A 38 0.31 -2.25 -6.31
CA ALA A 38 1.20 -2.10 -7.45
C ALA A 38 2.56 -1.51 -7.03
N ILE A 39 2.56 -0.54 -6.12
CA ILE A 39 3.77 0.10 -5.60
C ILE A 39 4.59 -0.90 -4.78
N GLU A 40 3.98 -1.69 -3.90
CA GLU A 40 4.68 -2.71 -3.13
C GLU A 40 5.27 -3.80 -4.05
N ALA A 41 4.54 -4.24 -5.07
CA ALA A 41 5.07 -5.18 -6.05
C ALA A 41 6.28 -4.62 -6.83
N LEU A 42 6.23 -3.34 -7.21
CA LEU A 42 7.38 -2.68 -7.86
C LEU A 42 8.56 -2.54 -6.89
N TRP A 43 8.28 -2.19 -5.64
CA TRP A 43 9.28 -2.05 -4.59
C TRP A 43 10.09 -3.34 -4.37
N GLU A 44 9.42 -4.50 -4.40
CA GLU A 44 10.09 -5.80 -4.36
C GLU A 44 10.85 -6.12 -5.65
N ARG A 45 10.21 -5.91 -6.82
CA ARG A 45 10.81 -6.22 -8.13
C ARG A 45 12.05 -5.39 -8.46
N LEU A 46 12.09 -4.14 -7.99
CA LEU A 46 13.25 -3.25 -8.12
C LEU A 46 14.35 -3.57 -7.10
N GLY A 47 14.11 -4.49 -6.16
CA GLY A 47 15.08 -4.87 -5.15
C GLY A 47 15.21 -3.88 -3.99
N LEU A 48 14.36 -2.84 -3.91
CA LEU A 48 14.41 -1.81 -2.86
C LEU A 48 14.19 -2.42 -1.47
N LYS A 49 13.22 -3.33 -1.36
CA LYS A 49 12.98 -4.10 -0.12
C LYS A 49 14.24 -4.79 0.36
N LYS A 50 14.94 -5.48 -0.55
CA LYS A 50 16.16 -6.22 -0.20
C LYS A 50 17.28 -5.27 0.21
N ALA A 51 17.56 -4.25 -0.60
CA ALA A 51 18.63 -3.30 -0.33
C ALA A 51 18.47 -2.59 1.02
N LEU A 52 17.25 -2.13 1.33
CA LEU A 52 16.96 -1.47 2.60
C LEU A 52 17.03 -2.44 3.79
N ASN A 53 16.52 -3.67 3.64
CA ASN A 53 16.65 -4.70 4.68
C ASN A 53 18.12 -5.05 4.95
N ASP A 54 18.97 -5.09 3.92
CA ASP A 54 20.40 -5.36 4.08
C ASP A 54 21.09 -4.21 4.85
N ILE A 55 20.68 -2.96 4.63
CA ILE A 55 21.16 -1.78 5.39
C ILE A 55 20.66 -1.80 6.84
N GLU A 56 19.39 -2.13 7.08
CA GLU A 56 18.86 -2.30 8.44
C GLU A 56 19.65 -3.36 9.22
N GLN A 57 19.98 -4.48 8.58
CA GLN A 57 20.80 -5.52 9.19
C GLN A 57 22.22 -5.04 9.47
N ALA A 58 22.86 -4.35 8.52
CA ALA A 58 24.20 -3.81 8.68
C ALA A 58 24.29 -2.75 9.80
N THR A 59 23.24 -1.97 9.99
CA THR A 59 23.13 -0.97 11.07
C THR A 59 22.66 -1.58 12.41
N GLY A 60 22.28 -2.85 12.43
CA GLY A 60 21.75 -3.54 13.61
C GLY A 60 20.35 -3.08 14.02
N SER A 61 19.62 -2.41 13.13
CA SER A 61 18.26 -1.97 13.39
C SER A 61 17.29 -3.16 13.40
N GLN A 62 16.38 -3.17 14.37
CA GLN A 62 15.25 -4.10 14.44
C GLN A 62 13.92 -3.42 14.07
N VAL A 63 13.99 -2.15 13.66
CA VAL A 63 12.84 -1.34 13.29
C VAL A 63 12.60 -1.50 11.78
N PRO A 64 11.35 -1.70 11.32
CA PRO A 64 11.03 -1.85 9.90
C PRO A 64 11.04 -0.48 9.18
N TYR A 65 12.21 0.13 9.06
CA TYR A 65 12.41 1.41 8.37
C TYR A 65 12.12 1.32 6.88
N GLU A 66 12.38 0.18 6.26
CA GLU A 66 12.03 -0.15 4.90
C GLU A 66 10.51 -0.06 4.68
N ARG A 67 9.71 -0.56 5.64
CA ARG A 67 8.24 -0.40 5.60
C ARG A 67 7.82 1.06 5.77
N ALA A 68 8.54 1.84 6.58
CA ALA A 68 8.27 3.27 6.73
C ALA A 68 8.58 4.05 5.44
N LEU A 69 9.68 3.72 4.76
CA LEU A 69 10.05 4.26 3.46
C LEU A 69 9.03 3.89 2.39
N LEU A 70 8.60 2.62 2.34
CA LEU A 70 7.54 2.17 1.45
C LEU A 70 6.25 2.97 1.67
N ALA A 71 5.82 3.16 2.93
CA ALA A 71 4.62 3.92 3.25
C ALA A 71 4.72 5.38 2.79
N MET A 72 5.87 6.04 3.01
CA MET A 72 6.09 7.41 2.57
C MET A 72 6.15 7.55 1.04
N VAL A 73 6.76 6.59 0.33
CA VAL A 73 6.80 6.58 -1.14
C VAL A 73 5.41 6.30 -1.72
N ALA A 74 4.69 5.33 -1.16
CA ALA A 74 3.34 5.00 -1.60
C ALA A 74 2.38 6.17 -1.39
N ASN A 75 2.47 6.84 -0.23
CA ASN A 75 1.73 8.08 0.01
C ASN A 75 2.10 9.16 -1.00
N ARG A 76 3.39 9.40 -1.26
CA ARG A 76 3.83 10.42 -2.22
C ARG A 76 3.31 10.18 -3.65
N LEU A 77 3.11 8.92 -4.03
CA LEU A 77 2.58 8.56 -5.35
C LEU A 77 1.04 8.61 -5.43
N CYS A 78 0.35 8.45 -4.30
CA CYS A 78 -1.12 8.34 -4.27
C CYS A 78 -1.82 9.62 -3.77
N ASP A 79 -1.37 10.15 -2.63
CA ASP A 79 -2.00 11.26 -1.91
C ASP A 79 -0.95 12.00 -1.06
N PRO A 80 -0.16 12.91 -1.64
CA PRO A 80 1.03 13.46 -1.00
C PRO A 80 0.76 14.19 0.32
N GLU A 81 1.26 13.65 1.43
CA GLU A 81 1.15 14.22 2.77
C GLU A 81 2.51 14.39 3.47
N SER A 82 2.52 15.07 4.62
CA SER A 82 3.68 15.11 5.52
C SER A 82 3.87 13.77 6.24
N LYS A 83 5.03 13.52 6.84
CA LYS A 83 5.29 12.29 7.64
C LYS A 83 4.22 12.02 8.70
N LEU A 84 3.76 13.10 9.37
CA LEU A 84 2.66 13.04 10.31
C LEU A 84 1.35 12.64 9.63
N GLY A 85 1.05 13.23 8.47
CA GLY A 85 -0.13 12.88 7.67
C GLY A 85 -0.13 11.44 7.18
N VAL A 86 1.02 10.92 6.73
CA VAL A 86 1.18 9.51 6.33
C VAL A 86 0.75 8.59 7.48
N TRP A 87 1.29 8.83 8.67
CA TRP A 87 1.07 7.97 9.84
C TRP A 87 -0.32 8.13 10.46
N ASP A 88 -0.77 9.37 10.66
CA ASP A 88 -1.98 9.68 11.42
C ASP A 88 -3.27 9.54 10.60
N ARG A 89 -3.21 9.83 9.30
CA ARG A 89 -4.40 9.86 8.43
C ARG A 89 -4.34 8.82 7.34
N TRP A 90 -3.31 8.87 6.49
CA TRP A 90 -3.30 8.13 5.23
C TRP A 90 -3.21 6.61 5.41
N LEU A 91 -2.41 6.10 6.35
CA LEU A 91 -2.31 4.65 6.58
C LEU A 91 -3.65 3.99 6.96
N SER A 92 -4.61 4.76 7.48
CA SER A 92 -5.96 4.25 7.79
C SER A 92 -6.88 4.13 6.58
N THR A 93 -6.52 4.71 5.44
CA THR A 93 -7.36 4.75 4.22
C THR A 93 -6.93 3.72 3.17
N VAL A 94 -5.73 3.14 3.32
CA VAL A 94 -5.12 2.20 2.37
C VAL A 94 -4.93 0.82 2.98
N TYR A 95 -4.93 -0.21 2.14
CA TYR A 95 -4.63 -1.57 2.57
C TYR A 95 -3.12 -1.83 2.49
N LEU A 96 -2.42 -1.56 3.60
CA LEU A 96 -0.99 -1.85 3.79
C LEU A 96 -0.74 -2.48 5.16
N PRO A 97 -1.13 -3.75 5.37
CA PRO A 97 -1.03 -4.40 6.68
C PRO A 97 0.42 -4.51 7.19
N SER A 98 1.41 -4.59 6.30
CA SER A 98 2.83 -4.61 6.69
C SER A 98 3.32 -3.31 7.33
N CYS A 99 2.55 -2.24 7.22
CA CYS A 99 2.87 -0.91 7.76
C CYS A 99 2.05 -0.58 9.02
N ALA A 100 1.19 -1.49 9.51
CA ALA A 100 0.24 -1.22 10.59
C ALA A 100 0.90 -0.95 11.95
N SER A 101 2.10 -1.50 12.20
CA SER A 101 2.83 -1.32 13.47
C SER A 101 3.77 -0.11 13.46
N LEU A 102 3.76 0.69 12.40
CA LEU A 102 4.63 1.87 12.30
C LEU A 102 4.23 2.95 13.29
N ARG A 103 5.23 3.63 13.81
CA ARG A 103 5.08 4.81 14.67
C ARG A 103 5.59 6.04 13.93
N LEU A 104 5.09 7.21 14.30
CA LEU A 104 5.53 8.47 13.72
C LEU A 104 7.06 8.61 13.70
N ARG A 105 7.73 8.27 14.82
CA ARG A 105 9.20 8.29 14.93
C ARG A 105 9.91 7.46 13.86
N HIS A 106 9.33 6.33 13.45
CA HIS A 106 9.91 5.46 12.43
C HIS A 106 9.97 6.15 11.07
N MET A 107 9.03 7.04 10.75
CA MET A 107 9.04 7.82 9.51
C MET A 107 10.20 8.82 9.44
N TYR A 108 10.59 9.38 10.59
CA TYR A 108 11.73 10.29 10.69
C TYR A 108 13.04 9.51 10.68
N GLU A 109 13.17 8.53 11.57
CA GLU A 109 14.36 7.68 11.70
C GLU A 109 14.68 6.95 10.38
N ALA A 110 13.67 6.52 9.62
CA ALA A 110 13.89 5.88 8.32
C ALA A 110 14.45 6.83 7.25
N MET A 111 14.11 8.13 7.31
CA MET A 111 14.73 9.13 6.42
C MET A 111 16.17 9.39 6.79
N ASP A 112 16.50 9.39 8.08
CA ASP A 112 17.87 9.56 8.55
C ASP A 112 18.73 8.37 8.08
N LEU A 113 18.23 7.14 8.24
CA LEU A 113 18.88 5.95 7.70
C LEU A 113 19.07 6.03 6.18
N LEU A 114 18.05 6.46 5.44
CA LEU A 114 18.15 6.62 3.99
C LEU A 114 19.21 7.65 3.60
N HIS A 115 19.26 8.78 4.31
CA HIS A 115 20.22 9.85 4.05
C HIS A 115 21.66 9.37 4.28
N ASP A 116 21.89 8.66 5.37
CA ASP A 116 23.21 8.13 5.75
C ASP A 116 23.73 7.05 4.78
N ASN A 117 22.84 6.43 3.99
CA ASN A 117 23.17 5.29 3.12
C ASN A 117 22.84 5.54 1.64
N ILE A 118 22.66 6.79 1.22
CA ILE A 118 22.20 7.12 -0.13
C ILE A 118 23.15 6.62 -1.23
N ASP A 119 24.46 6.64 -0.96
CA ASP A 119 25.52 6.18 -1.88
C ASP A 119 25.54 4.66 -2.07
N THR A 120 24.84 3.91 -1.23
CA THR A 120 24.73 2.44 -1.33
C THR A 120 23.50 2.00 -2.12
N ILE A 121 22.48 2.87 -2.20
CA ILE A 121 21.18 2.58 -2.81
C ILE A 121 21.08 3.09 -4.26
N CYS A 122 21.77 4.20 -4.56
CA CYS A 122 21.80 4.86 -5.88
C CYS A 122 23.09 4.56 -6.64
#